data_AF-A0A420DC25-F1
#
_entry.id   AF-A0A420DC25-F1
#
_cell.length_a   1.000
_cell.length_b   1.000
_cell.length_c   1.000
_cell.angle_alpha   90.00
_cell.angle_beta   90.00
_cell.angle_gamma   90.00
#
_symmetry.space_group_name_H-M   'P 1'
#
loop_
_entity.id
_entity.type
_entity.pdbx_description
1 polymer ?
#
loop_
_entity_poly.entity_id
_entity_poly.type
_entity_poly.pdbx_seq_one_letter_code
_entity_poly.pdbx_strand_id
1 'polypeptide(L)'
;MKKIILTSTILFSVLTITSFTTNKSTTTSINVSKIENNNLILAYVVTTNNIQIYFKQYECAQRYINDFGGTFTGTIYVKDSQAISCADLE
;
A
#
# COMPACT_ATOMS: atom_id res chain seq x y z
N MET A 1 3.88 -31.05 -46.41
CA MET A 1 4.75 -30.43 -45.39
C MET A 1 3.99 -29.30 -44.72
N LYS A 2 4.01 -29.25 -43.38
CA LYS A 2 3.31 -28.30 -42.51
C LYS A 2 3.78 -26.86 -42.75
N LYS A 3 2.87 -25.88 -42.69
CA LYS A 3 3.15 -24.55 -42.13
C LYS A 3 1.93 -24.08 -41.34
N ILE A 4 2.07 -24.18 -40.02
CA ILE A 4 1.11 -23.72 -39.03
C ILE A 4 1.26 -22.21 -38.94
N ILE A 5 0.16 -21.49 -39.11
CA ILE A 5 0.07 -20.05 -38.90
C ILE A 5 -0.01 -19.84 -37.38
N LEU A 6 1.04 -19.27 -36.79
CA LEU A 6 1.00 -18.79 -35.41
C LEU A 6 0.93 -17.26 -35.43
N THR A 7 -0.29 -16.74 -35.34
CA THR A 7 -0.59 -15.38 -34.96
C THR A 7 -0.30 -15.21 -33.47
N SER A 8 0.69 -14.39 -33.13
CA SER A 8 0.92 -13.92 -31.76
C SER A 8 0.92 -12.40 -31.76
N THR A 9 -0.25 -11.81 -31.53
CA THR A 9 -0.43 -10.39 -31.27
C THR A 9 0.07 -10.09 -29.85
N ILE A 10 1.20 -9.40 -29.76
CA ILE A 10 1.73 -8.91 -28.48
C ILE A 10 1.03 -7.58 -28.20
N LEU A 11 0.11 -7.60 -27.24
CA LEU A 11 -0.56 -6.43 -26.70
C LEU A 11 0.44 -5.67 -25.80
N PHE A 12 1.04 -4.59 -26.29
CA PHE A 12 1.77 -3.64 -25.44
C PHE A 12 0.81 -2.52 -25.01
N SER A 13 0.36 -2.59 -23.76
CA SER A 13 -0.43 -1.54 -23.12
C SER A 13 0.44 -0.31 -22.90
N VAL A 14 0.03 0.80 -23.49
CA VAL A 14 0.63 2.13 -23.36
C VAL A 14 0.45 2.64 -21.92
N LEU A 15 1.54 2.88 -21.18
CA LEU A 15 1.48 3.64 -19.93
C LEU A 15 1.25 5.12 -20.26
N THR A 16 0.07 5.63 -19.95
CA THR A 16 -0.23 7.06 -19.95
C THR A 16 0.35 7.70 -18.69
N ILE A 17 1.35 8.56 -18.87
CA ILE A 17 1.87 9.42 -17.80
C ILE A 17 0.91 10.62 -17.68
N THR A 18 0.08 10.65 -16.65
CA THR A 18 -0.69 11.83 -16.31
C THR A 18 0.19 12.78 -15.49
N SER A 19 0.73 13.79 -16.16
CA SER A 19 1.42 14.92 -15.52
C SER A 19 0.42 15.77 -14.76
N PHE A 20 0.47 15.76 -13.43
CA PHE A 20 -0.31 16.69 -12.61
C PHE A 20 0.43 18.02 -12.49
N THR A 21 -0.22 19.10 -12.92
CA THR A 21 0.24 20.48 -12.78
C THR A 21 0.13 20.91 -11.32
N THR A 22 1.22 21.47 -10.78
CA THR A 22 1.30 22.01 -9.42
C THR A 22 0.49 23.30 -9.35
N ASN A 23 -0.77 23.21 -8.91
CA ASN A 23 -1.52 24.40 -8.53
C ASN A 23 -0.93 24.99 -7.25
N LYS A 24 -0.30 26.16 -7.40
CA LYS A 24 0.15 27.04 -6.34
C LYS A 24 -1.06 27.46 -5.49
N SER A 25 -1.27 26.80 -4.36
CA SER A 25 -2.34 27.15 -3.42
C SER A 25 -1.76 27.85 -2.19
N THR A 26 -1.95 29.17 -2.18
CA THR A 26 -2.20 30.07 -1.06
C THR A 26 -1.83 29.59 0.35
N THR A 27 -0.75 30.18 0.88
CA THR A 27 -0.36 30.17 2.29
C THR A 27 -1.49 30.75 3.15
N THR A 28 -2.19 29.89 3.87
CA THR A 28 -3.11 30.31 4.94
C THR A 28 -2.43 30.03 6.26
N SER A 29 -2.13 31.09 7.00
CA SER A 29 -1.51 31.06 8.32
C SER A 29 -2.47 30.40 9.32
N ILE A 30 -2.30 29.10 9.56
CA ILE A 30 -3.06 28.39 10.59
C ILE A 30 -2.32 28.57 11.92
N ASN A 31 -3.01 29.21 12.86
CA ASN A 31 -2.64 29.36 14.26
C ASN A 31 -2.42 27.96 14.87
N VAL A 32 -1.17 27.61 15.16
CA VAL A 32 -0.77 26.30 15.72
C VAL A 32 -1.14 26.25 17.19
N SER A 33 -2.42 25.98 17.48
CA SER A 33 -2.86 25.53 18.79
C SER A 33 -2.88 24.00 18.79
N LYS A 34 -1.90 23.41 19.51
CA LYS A 34 -1.71 21.97 19.77
C LYS A 34 -1.52 21.10 18.53
N ILE A 35 -0.27 20.77 18.25
CA ILE A 35 0.09 19.56 17.50
C ILE A 35 -0.35 18.38 18.37
N GLU A 36 -1.58 17.90 18.16
CA GLU A 36 -1.89 16.51 18.48
C GLU A 36 -1.01 15.67 17.56
N ASN A 37 -0.03 14.98 18.15
CA ASN A 37 0.80 13.97 17.48
C ASN A 37 -0.09 12.82 17.00
N ASN A 38 -0.89 13.05 15.96
CA ASN A 38 -1.54 12.00 15.19
C ASN A 38 -0.47 11.42 14.28
N ASN A 39 0.45 10.64 14.87
CA ASN A 39 1.55 9.98 14.17
C ASN A 39 0.94 8.85 13.31
N LEU A 40 0.39 9.25 12.17
CA LEU A 40 -0.17 8.35 11.18
C LEU A 40 0.99 7.84 10.32
N ILE A 41 1.04 6.53 10.14
CA ILE A 41 2.02 5.87 9.28
C ILE A 41 1.30 5.14 8.16
N LEU A 42 1.98 4.96 7.03
CA LEU A 42 1.52 4.06 5.99
C LEU A 42 1.73 2.61 6.47
N ALA A 43 0.66 1.84 6.57
CA ALA A 43 0.70 0.44 6.96
C ALA A 43 0.21 -0.48 5.83
N TYR A 44 0.75 -1.69 5.80
CA TYR A 44 0.38 -2.78 4.90
C TYR A 44 -0.77 -3.58 5.51
N VAL A 45 -1.85 -3.75 4.74
CA VAL A 45 -3.08 -4.40 5.21
C VAL A 45 -3.10 -5.86 4.78
N VAL A 46 -3.22 -6.75 5.76
CA VAL A 46 -3.53 -8.17 5.54
C VAL A 46 -4.93 -8.43 6.06
N THR A 47 -5.78 -9.03 5.24
CA THR A 47 -7.12 -9.46 5.64
C THR A 47 -7.14 -10.97 5.86
N THR A 48 -7.58 -11.41 7.04
CA THR A 48 -7.79 -12.83 7.37
C THR A 48 -9.12 -12.97 8.11
N ASN A 49 -10.00 -13.88 7.69
CA ASN A 49 -11.32 -14.09 8.30
C ASN A 49 -12.13 -12.79 8.53
N ASN A 50 -12.12 -11.87 7.55
CA ASN A 50 -12.73 -10.53 7.61
C ASN A 50 -12.13 -9.56 8.65
N ILE A 51 -11.01 -9.91 9.27
CA ILE A 51 -10.24 -9.05 10.16
C ILE A 51 -9.09 -8.43 9.38
N GLN A 52 -8.88 -7.13 9.53
CA GLN A 52 -7.74 -6.43 8.97
C GLN A 52 -6.63 -6.30 10.01
N ILE A 53 -5.42 -6.61 9.60
CA ILE A 53 -4.21 -6.50 10.40
C ILE A 53 -3.26 -5.57 9.66
N TYR A 54 -2.67 -4.62 10.38
CA TYR A 54 -1.85 -3.56 9.83
C TYR A 54 -0.39 -3.80 10.20
N PHE A 55 0.51 -3.75 9.23
CA PHE A 55 1.94 -3.94 9.44
C PHE A 55 2.73 -2.71 9.02
N LYS A 56 3.79 -2.38 9.77
CA LYS A 56 4.67 -1.25 9.44
C LYS A 56 5.57 -1.57 8.23
N GLN A 57 5.98 -2.82 8.06
CA GLN A 57 6.81 -3.28 6.94
C GLN A 57 6.13 -4.39 6.13
N TYR A 58 6.37 -4.39 4.81
CA TYR A 58 5.82 -5.40 3.90
C TYR A 58 6.29 -6.81 4.23
N GLU A 59 7.56 -6.97 4.62
CA GLU A 59 8.14 -8.28 4.95
C GLU A 59 7.41 -8.93 6.15
N CYS A 60 6.95 -8.14 7.13
CA CYS A 60 6.18 -8.65 8.26
C CYS A 60 4.79 -9.11 7.82
N ALA A 61 4.13 -8.33 6.96
CA ALA A 61 2.85 -8.72 6.37
C ALA A 61 2.98 -10.02 5.56
N GLN A 62 4.06 -10.17 4.78
CA GLN A 62 4.32 -11.37 4.00
C GLN A 62 4.61 -12.58 4.90
N ARG A 63 5.42 -12.41 5.95
CA ARG A 63 5.67 -13.47 6.93
C ARG A 63 4.38 -13.90 7.63
N TYR A 64 3.55 -12.95 8.05
CA TYR A 64 2.24 -13.25 8.65
C TYR A 64 1.36 -14.06 7.69
N ILE A 65 1.30 -13.67 6.40
CA ILE A 65 0.54 -14.41 5.39
C ILE A 65 1.08 -15.84 5.22
N ASN A 66 2.41 -16.03 5.25
CA ASN A 66 3.02 -17.35 5.10
C ASN A 66 2.74 -18.25 6.31
N ASP A 67 2.77 -17.69 7.52
CA ASP A 67 2.67 -18.45 8.77
C ASP A 67 1.19 -18.69 9.18
N PHE A 68 0.32 -17.72 8.95
CA PHE A 68 -1.07 -17.72 9.44
C PHE A 68 -2.13 -17.65 8.32
N GLY A 69 -1.71 -17.47 7.07
CA GLY A 69 -2.61 -17.23 5.95
C GLY A 69 -3.14 -15.80 5.88
N GLY A 70 -4.04 -15.57 4.92
CA GLY A 70 -4.64 -14.26 4.65
C GLY A 70 -4.25 -13.68 3.30
N THR A 71 -4.78 -12.51 3.00
CA THR A 71 -4.61 -11.84 1.70
C THR A 71 -4.14 -10.41 1.90
N PHE A 72 -3.08 -10.02 1.19
CA PHE A 72 -2.68 -8.62 1.11
C PHE A 72 -3.75 -7.81 0.36
N THR A 73 -4.34 -6.81 1.01
CA THR A 73 -5.43 -6.02 0.43
C THR A 73 -5.03 -4.59 0.06
N GLY A 74 -3.83 -4.14 0.42
CA GLY A 74 -3.31 -2.82 0.05
C GLY A 74 -2.60 -2.12 1.20
N THR A 75 -2.58 -0.80 1.15
CA THR A 75 -1.94 0.06 2.15
C THR A 75 -2.88 1.17 2.61
N ILE A 76 -2.84 1.55 3.89
CA ILE A 76 -3.68 2.59 4.48
C ILE A 76 -2.93 3.36 5.56
N TYR A 77 -3.28 4.63 5.79
CA TYR A 77 -2.76 5.40 6.91
C TYR A 77 -3.51 5.04 8.21
N VAL A 78 -2.77 4.58 9.21
CA VAL A 78 -3.28 4.25 10.56
C VAL A 78 -2.40 4.89 11.62
N LYS A 79 -2.87 4.94 12.86
CA LYS A 79 -2.00 5.36 13.97
C LYS A 79 -0.86 4.36 14.12
N ASP A 80 0.33 4.86 14.44
CA ASP A 80 1.52 4.03 14.67
C ASP A 80 1.28 2.90 15.70
N SER A 81 0.42 3.15 16.69
CA SER A 81 0.01 2.17 17.71
C SER A 81 -0.94 1.07 17.23
N GLN A 82 -1.48 1.17 16.01
CA GLN A 82 -2.39 0.19 15.41
C GLN A 82 -1.67 -0.76 14.44
N ALA A 83 -0.39 -0.49 14.14
CA ALA A 83 0.39 -1.26 13.19
C ALA A 83 1.49 -2.06 13.89
N ILE A 84 1.61 -3.31 13.49
CA ILE A 84 2.56 -4.30 14.02
C ILE A 84 3.89 -4.15 13.28
N SER A 85 4.99 -4.05 14.01
CA SER A 85 6.34 -4.10 13.44
C SER A 85 6.87 -5.53 13.42
N CYS A 86 7.91 -5.79 12.63
CA CYS A 86 8.54 -7.12 12.63
C CYS A 86 9.13 -7.51 14.00
N ALA A 87 9.55 -6.55 14.81
CA ALA A 87 10.04 -6.80 16.17
C ALA A 87 8.94 -7.30 17.11
N ASP A 88 7.66 -7.06 16.78
CA ASP A 88 6.51 -7.56 17.56
C ASP A 88 6.12 -9.01 17.16
N LEU A 89 6.79 -9.60 16.15
CA LEU A 89 6.53 -10.94 15.62
C LEU A 89 7.64 -11.96 15.97
N GLU A 90 8.62 -11.57 16.78
CA GLU A 90 9.67 -12.46 17.34
C GLU A 90 9.23 -13.11 18.65
#